data_AF-A0A6N2KIT8-F1
#
_entry.id   AF-A0A6N2KIT8-F1
#
_cell.length_a   1.000
_cell.length_b   1.000
_cell.length_c   1.000
_cell.angle_alpha   90.00
_cell.angle_beta   90.00
_cell.angle_gamma   90.00
#
_symmetry.space_group_name_H-M   'P 1'
#
loop_
_entity.id
_entity.type
_entity.pdbx_description
1 polymer ?
#
loop_
_entity_poly.entity_id
_entity_poly.type
_entity_poly.pdbx_seq_one_letter_code
_entity_poly.pdbx_strand_id
1 'polypeptide(L)'
;MLGNNASYDGQSFYQPTNFSSTLLPLTYAGANSNDSAFCDPGSLKDVDVRGKVVLCSESRGFSGVVDKGQEVKNGGGAAMILMNPESFGNITAAYLHVLPASDVTYADGLNIKAYINSTSSPMATILFDGTVFGVPYAPQLAYFSSRGPSLASPGILKPDIIGPGVDILAAWLYAVTNVGSFNSSYNAEIIVPQGVDVQGFLNRVSADHVVRSPIAVLFA
;
A
#
# COMPACT_ATOMS: atom_id res chain seq x y z
N MET A 1 7.46 -12.14 8.31
CA MET A 1 8.07 -13.44 8.67
C MET A 1 7.23 -14.14 9.71
N LEU A 2 7.00 -15.45 9.56
CA LEU A 2 6.21 -16.29 10.47
C LEU A 2 7.11 -17.16 11.36
N GLY A 3 6.56 -17.70 12.45
CA GLY A 3 7.28 -18.55 13.39
C GLY A 3 7.72 -19.91 12.83
N ASN A 4 7.22 -20.30 11.65
CA ASN A 4 7.69 -21.48 10.89
C ASN A 4 8.78 -21.13 9.85
N ASN A 5 9.40 -19.95 9.95
CA ASN A 5 10.36 -19.39 9.00
C ASN A 5 9.83 -19.11 7.59
N ALA A 6 8.52 -19.22 7.34
CA ALA A 6 7.94 -18.75 6.10
C ALA A 6 7.95 -17.21 6.07
N SER A 7 8.29 -16.64 4.93
CA SER A 7 8.30 -15.20 4.69
C SER A 7 7.45 -14.87 3.48
N TYR A 8 6.74 -13.76 3.56
CA TYR A 8 5.84 -13.25 2.52
C TYR A 8 6.16 -11.78 2.34
N ASP A 9 6.23 -11.36 1.08
CA ASP A 9 6.50 -9.98 0.74
C ASP A 9 5.21 -9.17 0.88
N GLY A 10 5.33 -7.99 1.48
CA GLY A 10 4.24 -7.04 1.63
C GLY A 10 4.75 -5.62 1.51
N GLN A 11 3.82 -4.67 1.49
CA GLN A 11 4.12 -3.25 1.33
C GLN A 11 3.62 -2.43 2.51
N SER A 12 4.28 -1.30 2.79
CA SER A 12 3.91 -0.39 3.88
C SER A 12 4.59 0.96 3.73
N PHE A 13 3.85 2.04 3.98
CA PHE A 13 4.44 3.37 4.14
C PHE A 13 4.83 3.71 5.59
N TYR A 14 4.29 2.99 6.57
CA TYR A 14 4.61 3.23 7.98
C TYR A 14 5.64 2.21 8.49
N GLN A 15 6.91 2.60 8.42
CA GLN A 15 8.07 1.77 8.79
C GLN A 15 8.81 2.38 10.00
N PRO A 16 8.27 2.24 11.23
CA PRO A 16 8.87 2.83 12.42
C PRO A 16 10.21 2.19 12.78
N THR A 17 11.24 3.01 13.01
CA THR A 17 12.60 2.55 13.36
C THR A 17 12.68 1.93 14.76
N ASN A 18 11.70 2.20 15.62
CA ASN A 18 11.63 1.68 16.98
C ASN A 18 10.79 0.39 17.10
N PHE A 19 10.33 -0.19 15.99
CA PHE A 19 9.65 -1.47 16.02
C PHE A 19 10.67 -2.61 16.09
N SER A 20 10.64 -3.35 17.19
CA SER A 20 11.48 -4.53 17.37
C SER A 20 10.91 -5.70 16.56
N SER A 21 11.66 -6.21 15.59
CA SER A 21 11.32 -7.39 14.77
C SER A 21 11.35 -8.73 15.52
N THR A 22 10.95 -8.71 16.79
CA THR A 22 10.74 -9.91 17.60
C THR A 22 9.46 -10.62 17.18
N LEU A 23 9.45 -11.95 17.25
CA LEU A 23 8.26 -12.74 17.01
C LEU A 23 7.26 -12.49 18.14
N LEU A 24 6.06 -12.06 17.75
CA LEU A 24 4.92 -11.83 18.65
C LEU A 24 3.80 -12.84 18.30
N PRO A 25 2.89 -13.12 19.24
CA PRO A 25 1.73 -13.95 18.94
C PRO A 25 0.94 -13.38 17.76
N LEU A 26 0.57 -14.24 16.82
CA LEU A 26 -0.23 -13.89 15.65
C LEU A 26 -1.67 -14.33 15.88
N THR A 27 -2.65 -13.52 15.52
CA THR A 27 -4.06 -13.89 15.58
C THR A 27 -4.79 -13.47 14.31
N TYR A 28 -5.79 -14.24 13.89
CA TYR A 28 -6.71 -13.82 12.84
C TYR A 28 -7.93 -13.17 13.47
N ALA A 29 -8.19 -11.92 13.13
CA ALA A 29 -9.31 -11.18 13.71
C ALA A 29 -10.66 -11.86 13.41
N GLY A 30 -10.78 -12.52 12.26
CA GLY A 30 -11.98 -13.24 11.83
C GLY A 30 -12.12 -14.67 12.38
N ALA A 31 -11.36 -15.06 13.41
CA ALA A 31 -11.42 -16.42 13.95
C ALA A 31 -12.79 -16.74 14.59
N ASN A 32 -13.42 -15.75 15.24
CA ASN A 32 -14.66 -15.92 16.00
C ASN A 32 -15.91 -15.38 15.27
N SER A 33 -15.75 -14.38 14.41
CA SER A 33 -16.84 -13.77 13.63
C SER A 33 -16.32 -13.29 12.27
N ASN A 34 -17.17 -13.35 11.24
CA ASN A 34 -16.82 -12.76 9.95
C ASN A 34 -16.76 -11.22 10.02
N ASP A 35 -17.46 -10.60 10.97
CA ASP A 35 -17.48 -9.14 11.11
C ASP A 35 -16.14 -8.60 11.60
N SER A 36 -15.50 -9.30 12.55
CA SER A 36 -14.18 -8.94 13.08
C SER A 36 -13.05 -9.21 12.09
N ALA A 37 -13.28 -10.03 11.05
CA ALA A 37 -12.29 -10.30 10.02
C ALA A 37 -11.76 -9.02 9.36
N PHE A 38 -12.59 -7.99 9.26
CA PHE A 38 -12.26 -6.76 8.56
C PHE A 38 -11.58 -5.70 9.44
N CYS A 39 -11.51 -5.94 10.76
CA CYS A 39 -10.98 -4.98 11.74
C CYS A 39 -11.65 -3.60 11.63
N ASP A 40 -12.92 -3.56 11.27
CA ASP A 40 -13.69 -2.32 11.19
C ASP A 40 -13.89 -1.71 12.59
N PRO A 41 -14.09 -0.39 12.72
CA PRO A 41 -14.24 0.27 14.01
C PRO A 41 -15.29 -0.40 14.91
N GLY A 42 -14.87 -0.76 16.13
CA GLY A 42 -15.69 -1.45 17.12
C GLY A 42 -15.92 -2.95 16.90
N SER A 43 -15.33 -3.55 15.85
CA SER A 43 -15.47 -4.99 15.55
C SER A 43 -14.58 -5.90 16.39
N LEU A 44 -13.53 -5.36 17.03
CA LEU A 44 -12.54 -6.17 17.77
C LEU A 44 -12.83 -6.28 19.28
N LYS A 45 -14.00 -5.84 19.75
CA LYS A 45 -14.35 -5.81 21.19
C LYS A 45 -14.23 -7.16 21.89
N ASP A 46 -14.58 -8.24 21.18
CA ASP A 46 -14.57 -9.61 21.71
C ASP A 46 -13.38 -10.44 21.16
N VAL A 47 -12.38 -9.78 20.59
CA VAL A 47 -11.18 -10.41 20.04
C VAL A 47 -9.96 -10.01 20.85
N ASP A 48 -9.25 -10.98 21.43
CA ASP A 48 -8.01 -10.71 22.15
C ASP A 48 -6.86 -10.43 21.18
N VAL A 49 -6.63 -9.13 20.93
CA VAL A 49 -5.57 -8.62 20.05
C VAL A 49 -4.38 -8.01 20.80
N ARG A 50 -4.47 -7.89 22.14
CA ARG A 50 -3.52 -7.11 22.93
C ARG A 50 -2.11 -7.71 22.87
N GLY A 51 -1.14 -6.92 22.41
CA GLY A 51 0.26 -7.33 22.27
C GLY A 51 0.54 -8.28 21.10
N LYS A 52 -0.42 -8.46 20.18
CA LYS A 52 -0.34 -9.44 19.09
C LYS A 52 -0.13 -8.76 17.73
N VAL A 53 0.37 -9.53 16.77
CA VAL A 53 0.22 -9.23 15.34
C VAL A 53 -1.18 -9.69 14.93
N VAL A 54 -1.96 -8.80 14.31
CA VAL A 54 -3.34 -9.09 13.92
C VAL A 54 -3.43 -9.21 12.41
N LEU A 55 -3.85 -10.36 11.91
CA LEU A 55 -4.24 -10.54 10.51
C LEU A 55 -5.69 -10.04 10.34
N CYS A 56 -5.84 -9.00 9.53
CA CYS A 56 -7.11 -8.42 9.09
C CYS A 56 -7.30 -8.69 7.59
N SER A 57 -8.53 -8.90 7.16
CA SER A 57 -8.92 -8.96 5.76
C SER A 57 -9.36 -7.58 5.29
N GLU A 58 -8.97 -7.21 4.08
CA GLU A 58 -9.47 -5.99 3.48
C GLU A 58 -10.89 -6.21 2.95
N SER A 59 -11.77 -5.23 3.19
CA SER A 59 -13.18 -5.28 2.80
C SER A 59 -13.48 -4.15 1.83
N ARG A 60 -14.41 -4.36 0.89
CA ARG A 60 -14.94 -3.30 0.03
C ARG A 60 -16.00 -2.45 0.77
N GLY A 61 -15.68 -2.01 1.99
CA GLY A 61 -16.59 -1.35 2.93
C GLY A 61 -16.30 0.14 3.14
N PHE A 62 -16.97 0.72 4.15
CA PHE A 62 -16.94 2.15 4.45
C PHE A 62 -15.69 2.62 5.22
N SER A 63 -14.95 1.71 5.86
CA SER A 63 -13.81 2.04 6.72
C SER A 63 -12.51 2.04 5.94
N GLY A 64 -11.74 3.12 6.05
CA GLY A 64 -10.44 3.21 5.38
C GLY A 64 -9.41 2.29 6.04
N VAL A 65 -8.35 1.96 5.30
CA VAL A 65 -7.22 1.16 5.82
C VAL A 65 -6.64 1.74 7.13
N VAL A 66 -6.59 3.08 7.21
CA VAL A 66 -6.14 3.80 8.42
C VAL A 66 -7.04 3.51 9.63
N ASP A 67 -8.36 3.45 9.43
CA ASP A 67 -9.34 3.18 10.51
C ASP A 67 -9.19 1.76 11.05
N LYS A 68 -8.90 0.80 10.15
CA LYS A 68 -8.64 -0.59 10.53
C LYS A 68 -7.39 -0.72 11.40
N GLY A 69 -6.32 -0.02 11.01
CA GLY A 69 -5.15 0.12 11.84
C GLY A 69 -5.49 0.77 13.19
N GLN A 70 -6.30 1.82 13.20
CA GLN A 70 -6.69 2.50 14.44
C GLN A 70 -7.47 1.58 15.38
N GLU A 71 -8.36 0.73 14.86
CA GLU A 71 -9.09 -0.27 15.65
C GLU A 71 -8.14 -1.29 16.29
N VAL A 72 -7.19 -1.84 15.51
CA VAL A 72 -6.17 -2.76 16.05
C VAL A 72 -5.34 -2.08 17.14
N LYS A 73 -4.94 -0.82 16.92
CA LYS A 73 -4.20 -0.02 17.91
C LYS A 73 -5.02 0.22 19.18
N ASN A 74 -6.30 0.54 19.06
CA ASN A 74 -7.21 0.75 20.19
C ASN A 74 -7.38 -0.52 21.03
N GLY A 75 -7.42 -1.69 20.39
CA GLY A 75 -7.41 -2.99 21.08
C GLY A 75 -6.05 -3.36 21.72
N GLY A 76 -5.02 -2.54 21.52
CA GLY A 76 -3.67 -2.78 22.03
C GLY A 76 -2.85 -3.75 21.19
N GLY A 77 -3.22 -3.96 19.91
CA GLY A 77 -2.43 -4.72 18.96
C GLY A 77 -1.06 -4.12 18.73
N ALA A 78 -0.05 -4.98 18.55
CA ALA A 78 1.34 -4.58 18.36
C ALA A 78 1.69 -4.30 16.89
N ALA A 79 1.08 -5.05 15.98
CA ALA A 79 1.28 -4.93 14.53
C ALA A 79 0.03 -5.42 13.77
N MET A 80 -0.11 -5.04 12.50
CA MET A 80 -1.21 -5.47 11.63
C MET A 80 -0.68 -6.06 10.32
N ILE A 81 -1.24 -7.18 9.89
CA ILE A 81 -1.08 -7.69 8.52
C ILE A 81 -2.43 -7.52 7.84
N LEU A 82 -2.47 -6.78 6.75
CA LEU A 82 -3.71 -6.58 5.99
C LEU A 82 -3.65 -7.41 4.71
N MET A 83 -4.53 -8.41 4.59
CA MET A 83 -4.61 -9.20 3.37
C MET A 83 -5.62 -8.61 2.39
N ASN A 84 -5.21 -8.44 1.14
CA ASN A 84 -6.08 -7.92 0.08
C ASN A 84 -7.27 -8.85 -0.23
N PRO A 85 -8.37 -8.32 -0.80
CA PRO A 85 -9.48 -9.15 -1.23
C PRO A 85 -9.09 -9.95 -2.50
N GLU A 86 -9.76 -11.08 -2.74
CA GLU A 86 -9.51 -11.93 -3.92
C GLU A 86 -9.53 -11.15 -5.24
N SER A 87 -10.44 -10.17 -5.35
CA SER A 87 -10.57 -9.32 -6.54
C SER A 87 -9.32 -8.48 -6.89
N PHE A 88 -8.37 -8.34 -5.96
CA PHE A 88 -7.10 -7.62 -6.17
C PHE A 88 -5.96 -8.59 -6.55
N GLY A 89 -6.18 -9.91 -6.52
CA GLY A 89 -5.20 -10.91 -6.96
C GLY A 89 -3.83 -10.74 -6.30
N ASN A 90 -2.80 -10.60 -7.14
CA ASN A 90 -1.39 -10.46 -6.73
C ASN A 90 -0.96 -9.00 -6.52
N ILE A 91 -1.90 -8.06 -6.44
CA ILE A 91 -1.59 -6.66 -6.13
C ILE A 91 -1.21 -6.58 -4.66
N THR A 92 -0.09 -5.92 -4.38
CA THR A 92 0.22 -5.31 -3.08
C THR A 92 0.06 -3.80 -3.22
N ALA A 93 -0.44 -3.15 -2.17
CA ALA A 93 -0.56 -1.70 -2.13
C ALA A 93 0.02 -1.21 -0.80
N ALA A 94 0.92 -0.24 -0.86
CA ALA A 94 1.40 0.43 0.33
C ALA A 94 0.32 1.38 0.85
N TYR A 95 -0.11 1.21 2.10
CA TYR A 95 -0.98 2.17 2.78
C TYR A 95 -0.25 2.87 3.93
N LEU A 96 -0.76 4.05 4.30
CA LEU A 96 -0.42 4.71 5.55
C LEU A 96 -1.14 3.99 6.68
N HIS A 97 -0.40 3.65 7.73
CA HIS A 97 -0.93 2.99 8.93
C HIS A 97 -0.55 3.78 10.18
N VAL A 98 -1.34 3.64 11.24
CA VAL A 98 -1.11 4.30 12.55
C VAL A 98 -0.29 3.46 13.52
N LEU A 99 0.07 2.25 13.11
CA LEU A 99 0.88 1.26 13.81
C LEU A 99 1.70 0.45 12.79
N PRO A 100 2.75 -0.28 13.21
CA PRO A 100 3.51 -1.14 12.31
C PRO A 100 2.59 -2.10 11.55
N ALA A 101 2.58 -2.00 10.22
CA ALA A 101 1.70 -2.83 9.41
C ALA A 101 2.31 -3.17 8.05
N SER A 102 1.80 -4.24 7.45
CA SER A 102 2.17 -4.66 6.10
C SER A 102 0.97 -5.23 5.36
N ASP A 103 0.78 -4.74 4.15
CA ASP A 103 -0.25 -5.14 3.21
C ASP A 103 0.28 -6.27 2.32
N VAL A 104 -0.40 -7.41 2.33
CA VAL A 104 0.00 -8.63 1.61
C VAL A 104 -1.02 -8.99 0.54
N THR A 105 -0.59 -9.78 -0.44
CA THR A 105 -1.50 -10.29 -1.48
C THR A 105 -2.58 -11.18 -0.86
N TYR A 106 -3.67 -11.40 -1.62
CA TYR A 106 -4.72 -12.33 -1.17
C TYR A 106 -4.16 -13.75 -0.97
N ALA A 107 -3.32 -14.23 -1.90
CA ALA A 107 -2.72 -15.56 -1.83
C ALA A 107 -1.82 -15.73 -0.60
N ASP A 108 -0.99 -14.74 -0.29
CA ASP A 108 -0.13 -14.77 0.89
C ASP A 108 -0.94 -14.67 2.18
N GLY A 109 -1.98 -13.83 2.19
CA GLY A 109 -2.93 -13.78 3.29
C GLY A 109 -3.61 -15.12 3.58
N LEU A 110 -3.97 -15.89 2.55
CA LEU A 110 -4.49 -17.25 2.70
C LEU A 110 -3.45 -18.20 3.29
N ASN A 111 -2.19 -18.11 2.87
CA ASN A 111 -1.10 -18.92 3.41
C ASN A 111 -0.81 -18.59 4.88
N ILE A 112 -0.85 -17.29 5.26
CA ILE A 112 -0.73 -16.84 6.64
C ILE A 112 -1.91 -17.35 7.47
N LYS A 113 -3.14 -17.26 6.94
CA LYS A 113 -4.35 -17.79 7.60
C LYS A 113 -4.27 -19.32 7.78
N ALA A 114 -3.77 -20.04 6.80
CA ALA A 114 -3.52 -21.49 6.90
C ALA A 114 -2.47 -21.81 7.98
N TYR A 115 -1.39 -21.02 8.06
CA TYR A 115 -0.41 -21.15 9.13
C TYR A 115 -1.01 -20.93 10.52
N ILE A 116 -1.83 -19.89 10.71
CA ILE A 116 -2.54 -19.63 11.97
C ILE A 116 -3.33 -20.86 12.42
N ASN A 117 -3.99 -21.55 11.48
CA ASN A 117 -4.78 -22.75 11.77
C ASN A 117 -3.94 -24.02 11.96
N SER A 118 -2.66 -24.02 11.58
CA SER A 118 -1.79 -25.20 11.63
C SER A 118 -1.10 -25.42 12.99
N THR A 119 -1.12 -24.43 13.87
CA THR A 119 -0.43 -24.46 15.18
C THR A 119 -1.28 -23.80 16.25
N SER A 120 -1.16 -24.25 17.51
CA SER A 120 -1.80 -23.63 18.66
C SER A 120 -1.08 -22.36 19.16
N SER A 121 0.15 -22.12 18.70
CA SER A 121 0.95 -20.94 19.04
C SER A 121 1.53 -20.31 17.77
N PRO A 122 0.68 -19.70 16.91
CA PRO A 122 1.15 -18.99 15.73
C PRO A 122 1.87 -17.70 16.15
N MET A 123 3.01 -17.45 15.52
CA MET A 123 3.87 -16.30 15.81
C MET A 123 4.22 -15.60 14.50
N ALA A 124 4.38 -14.27 14.53
CA ALA A 124 4.84 -13.50 13.38
C ALA A 124 5.57 -12.23 13.80
N THR A 125 6.31 -11.67 12.85
CA THR A 125 6.88 -10.33 12.93
C THR A 125 6.92 -9.69 11.56
N ILE A 126 6.99 -8.35 11.55
CA ILE A 126 7.17 -7.55 10.35
C ILE A 126 8.64 -7.13 10.27
N LEU A 127 9.25 -7.40 9.13
CA LEU A 127 10.59 -6.94 8.80
C LEU A 127 10.42 -5.76 7.83
N PHE A 128 11.05 -4.64 8.15
CA PHE A 128 11.03 -3.46 7.30
C PHE A 128 12.38 -3.35 6.60
N ASP A 129 12.41 -3.71 5.32
CA ASP A 129 13.62 -3.67 4.48
C ASP A 129 13.78 -2.32 3.74
N GLY A 130 12.90 -1.35 4.03
CA GLY A 130 12.88 -0.06 3.34
C GLY A 130 12.41 -0.19 1.89
N THR A 131 13.02 0.60 1.00
CA THR A 131 12.71 0.57 -0.44
C THR A 131 13.53 -0.49 -1.15
N VAL A 132 12.85 -1.45 -1.78
CA VAL A 132 13.48 -2.51 -2.58
C VAL A 132 13.40 -2.17 -4.06
N PHE A 133 14.53 -2.30 -4.77
CA PHE A 133 14.63 -2.07 -6.21
C PHE A 133 14.81 -3.38 -6.98
N GLY A 134 14.54 -3.37 -8.29
CA GLY A 134 14.81 -4.52 -9.16
C GLY A 134 13.76 -5.63 -9.10
N VAL A 135 12.52 -5.30 -8.78
CA VAL A 135 11.39 -6.24 -8.79
C VAL A 135 11.21 -6.81 -10.22
N PRO A 136 11.29 -8.14 -10.43
CA PRO A 136 11.38 -8.74 -11.77
C PRO A 136 10.22 -8.44 -12.71
N TYR A 137 9.06 -8.14 -12.13
CA TYR A 137 7.82 -7.97 -12.87
C TYR A 137 7.51 -6.50 -13.20
N ALA A 138 8.39 -5.55 -12.86
CA ALA A 138 8.20 -4.14 -13.22
C ALA A 138 8.65 -3.85 -14.67
N PRO A 139 7.95 -2.96 -15.42
CA PRO A 139 6.72 -2.25 -15.05
C PRO A 139 5.45 -3.10 -15.24
N GLN A 140 4.44 -2.86 -14.40
CA GLN A 140 3.09 -3.41 -14.58
C GLN A 140 2.07 -2.28 -14.71
N LEU A 141 0.98 -2.55 -15.41
CA LEU A 141 -0.15 -1.62 -15.46
C LEU A 141 -0.84 -1.60 -14.09
N ALA A 142 -0.95 -0.42 -13.49
CA ALA A 142 -1.67 -0.25 -12.23
C ALA A 142 -3.14 -0.66 -12.38
N TYR A 143 -3.72 -1.28 -11.35
CA TYR A 143 -5.09 -1.80 -11.41
C TYR A 143 -6.15 -0.71 -11.62
N PHE A 144 -5.88 0.50 -11.12
CA PHE A 144 -6.74 1.67 -11.25
C PHE A 144 -6.56 2.42 -12.59
N SER A 145 -5.60 2.02 -13.42
CA SER A 145 -5.37 2.65 -14.72
C SER A 145 -6.58 2.44 -15.65
N SER A 146 -7.14 3.54 -16.15
CA SER A 146 -8.25 3.50 -17.09
C SER A 146 -7.87 2.80 -18.38
N ARG A 147 -8.84 2.09 -18.98
CA ARG A 147 -8.64 1.25 -20.15
C ARG A 147 -9.54 1.70 -21.29
N GLY A 148 -9.04 1.56 -22.52
CA GLY A 148 -9.84 1.75 -23.72
C GLY A 148 -10.85 0.63 -23.97
N PRO A 149 -11.64 0.74 -25.05
CA PRO A 149 -11.60 1.80 -26.05
C PRO A 149 -12.21 3.13 -25.57
N SER A 150 -11.83 4.23 -26.23
CA SER A 150 -12.40 5.56 -25.93
C SER A 150 -13.89 5.61 -26.31
N LEU A 151 -14.74 5.95 -25.34
CA LEU A 151 -16.18 6.14 -25.61
C LEU A 151 -16.45 7.37 -26.49
N ALA A 152 -15.62 8.41 -26.38
CA ALA A 152 -15.77 9.65 -27.14
C ALA A 152 -15.31 9.51 -28.60
N SER A 153 -14.37 8.60 -28.87
CA SER A 153 -13.84 8.38 -30.22
C SER A 153 -13.44 6.91 -30.38
N PRO A 154 -14.41 5.99 -30.61
CA PRO A 154 -14.14 4.56 -30.68
C PRO A 154 -13.13 4.14 -31.75
N GLY A 155 -12.94 4.97 -32.80
CA GLY A 155 -11.96 4.76 -33.85
C GLY A 155 -10.52 5.19 -33.51
N ILE A 156 -10.30 5.79 -32.35
CA ILE A 156 -8.97 6.23 -31.89
C ILE A 156 -8.61 5.45 -30.62
N LEU A 157 -7.51 4.70 -30.67
CA LEU A 157 -7.03 3.90 -29.53
C LEU A 157 -6.60 4.81 -28.37
N LYS A 158 -6.96 4.42 -27.14
CA LYS A 158 -6.56 5.04 -25.88
C LYS A 158 -6.35 3.95 -24.80
N PRO A 159 -5.47 4.17 -23.81
CA PRO A 159 -4.52 5.28 -23.68
C PRO A 159 -3.38 5.19 -24.73
N ASP A 160 -2.69 6.31 -25.00
CA ASP A 160 -1.61 6.34 -26.02
C ASP A 160 -0.25 5.88 -25.47
N ILE A 161 0.02 6.14 -24.18
CA ILE A 161 1.30 5.87 -23.53
C ILE A 161 1.08 5.49 -22.05
N ILE A 162 2.02 4.73 -21.50
CA ILE A 162 2.10 4.41 -20.07
C ILE A 162 3.39 4.97 -19.48
N GLY A 163 3.40 5.20 -18.18
CA GLY A 163 4.61 5.62 -17.45
C GLY A 163 4.49 5.33 -15.95
N PRO A 164 5.55 5.62 -15.17
CA PRO A 164 5.52 5.46 -13.72
C PRO A 164 4.46 6.35 -13.08
N GLY A 165 3.62 5.78 -12.22
CA GLY A 165 2.51 6.49 -11.58
C GLY A 165 1.95 5.77 -10.34
N VAL A 166 2.78 4.97 -9.67
CA VAL A 166 2.47 4.29 -8.40
C VAL A 166 3.65 4.56 -7.48
N ASP A 167 3.37 4.97 -6.24
CA ASP A 167 4.36 5.20 -5.17
C ASP A 167 5.53 6.13 -5.56
N ILE A 168 5.22 7.25 -6.24
CA ILE A 168 6.22 8.22 -6.71
C ILE A 168 6.52 9.28 -5.64
N LEU A 169 7.77 9.31 -5.16
CA LEU A 169 8.27 10.37 -4.29
C LEU A 169 8.30 11.73 -5.01
N ALA A 170 7.65 12.73 -4.44
CA ALA A 170 7.62 14.10 -4.94
C ALA A 170 7.56 15.12 -3.79
N ALA A 171 7.78 16.40 -4.09
CA ALA A 171 7.72 17.45 -3.07
C ALA A 171 6.27 17.72 -2.65
N TRP A 172 6.04 17.90 -1.34
CA TRP A 172 4.73 18.26 -0.78
C TRP A 172 4.83 19.57 0.03
N LEU A 173 3.80 20.42 -0.08
CA LEU A 173 3.72 21.68 0.67
C LEU A 173 3.01 21.45 1.99
N TYR A 174 3.67 21.73 3.11
CA TYR A 174 3.00 21.87 4.40
C TYR A 174 2.76 23.35 4.72
N ALA A 175 1.53 23.69 5.09
CA ALA A 175 1.22 24.99 5.66
C ALA A 175 1.75 25.05 7.10
N VAL A 176 2.88 25.73 7.32
CA VAL A 176 3.38 26.03 8.66
C VAL A 176 2.60 27.23 9.20
N THR A 177 1.62 27.02 10.09
CA THR A 177 0.95 28.12 10.82
C THR A 177 1.84 28.57 11.98
N ASN A 178 3.00 29.14 11.67
CA ASN A 178 3.75 30.00 12.58
C ASN A 178 4.75 30.84 11.75
N VAL A 179 4.23 31.89 11.09
CA VAL A 179 5.07 32.79 10.30
C VAL A 179 5.70 33.83 11.23
N GLY A 180 6.69 33.36 11.99
CA GLY A 180 7.68 34.19 12.69
C GLY A 180 9.06 33.88 12.13
N SER A 181 9.64 34.84 11.42
CA SER A 181 11.04 34.90 10.95
C SER A 181 11.57 33.66 10.19
N PHE A 182 11.35 33.65 8.87
CA PHE A 182 12.14 32.98 7.82
C PHE A 182 13.03 31.81 8.26
N ASN A 183 12.43 30.64 8.45
CA ASN A 183 13.11 29.36 8.19
C ASN A 183 12.06 28.32 7.82
N SER A 184 11.74 28.24 6.52
CA SER A 184 10.85 27.22 5.99
C SER A 184 11.61 25.91 5.87
N SER A 185 11.46 25.01 6.84
CA SER A 185 11.92 23.63 6.70
C SER A 185 10.95 22.89 5.79
N TYR A 186 11.41 22.48 4.60
CA TYR A 186 10.62 21.63 3.69
C TYR A 186 10.78 20.17 4.11
N ASN A 187 9.68 19.52 4.45
CA ASN A 187 9.64 18.06 4.60
C ASN A 187 9.15 17.47 3.27
N ALA A 188 9.92 16.54 2.70
CA ALA A 188 9.46 15.73 1.57
C ALA A 188 8.60 14.59 2.11
N GLU A 189 7.36 14.47 1.63
CA GLU A 189 6.47 13.34 1.92
C GLU A 189 6.32 12.48 0.66
N ILE A 190 6.26 11.16 0.82
CA ILE A 190 5.92 10.27 -0.30
C ILE A 190 4.44 10.50 -0.60
N ILE A 191 4.18 11.18 -1.71
CA ILE A 191 2.83 11.24 -2.27
C ILE A 191 2.61 9.90 -2.97
N VAL A 192 1.41 9.34 -2.87
CA VAL A 192 0.98 8.26 -3.76
C VAL A 192 0.24 8.93 -4.92
N PRO A 193 0.90 9.46 -5.96
CA PRO A 193 0.15 10.00 -7.07
C PRO A 193 -0.61 8.86 -7.73
N GLN A 194 -1.92 9.04 -7.87
CA GLN A 194 -2.77 8.22 -8.73
C GLN A 194 -2.73 8.78 -10.16
N GLY A 195 -1.53 8.93 -10.74
CA GLY A 195 -1.35 9.60 -12.02
C GLY A 195 0.08 9.49 -12.57
N VAL A 196 0.18 9.47 -13.90
CA VAL A 196 1.45 9.45 -14.63
C VAL A 196 1.79 10.87 -15.07
N ASP A 197 2.97 11.37 -14.71
CA ASP A 197 3.53 12.59 -15.32
C ASP A 197 4.42 12.24 -16.52
N VAL A 198 3.84 12.32 -17.72
CA VAL A 198 4.57 12.20 -18.99
C VAL A 198 5.05 13.55 -19.52
N GLN A 199 4.65 14.67 -18.91
CA GLN A 199 4.90 16.00 -19.44
C GLN A 199 6.39 16.35 -19.39
N GLY A 200 7.10 15.92 -18.34
CA GLY A 200 8.55 16.09 -18.24
C GLY A 200 9.31 15.46 -19.40
N PHE A 201 8.91 14.25 -19.83
CA PHE A 201 9.51 13.57 -20.98
C PHE A 201 9.21 14.30 -22.29
N LEU A 202 7.95 14.64 -22.53
CA LEU A 202 7.54 15.34 -23.75
C LEU A 202 8.20 16.72 -23.88
N ASN A 203 8.36 17.45 -22.77
CA ASN A 203 9.07 18.73 -22.74
C ASN A 203 10.55 18.57 -23.14
N ARG A 204 11.20 17.48 -22.70
CA ARG A 204 12.59 17.20 -23.08
C ARG A 204 12.72 16.84 -24.56
N VAL A 205 11.86 15.97 -25.08
CA VAL A 205 11.85 15.61 -26.51
C VAL A 205 11.60 16.83 -27.39
N SER A 206 10.67 17.70 -26.98
CA SER A 206 10.39 18.97 -27.63
C SER A 206 11.59 19.92 -27.60
N ALA A 207 12.27 20.04 -26.46
CA ALA A 207 13.48 20.86 -26.34
C ALA A 207 14.63 20.36 -27.22
N ASP A 208 14.81 19.04 -27.34
CA ASP A 208 15.83 18.43 -28.19
C ASP A 208 15.46 18.52 -29.70
N HIS A 209 14.18 18.72 -30.04
CA HIS A 209 13.66 18.73 -31.41
C HIS A 209 12.68 19.90 -31.67
N VAL A 210 13.19 21.13 -31.56
CA VAL A 210 12.45 22.42 -31.59
C VAL A 210 11.50 22.62 -32.79
N VAL A 211 11.60 21.84 -33.87
CA VAL A 211 10.81 21.98 -35.10
C VAL A 211 9.69 20.91 -35.24
N ARG A 212 9.54 19.98 -34.29
CA ARG A 212 8.51 18.94 -34.37
C ARG A 212 7.15 19.44 -33.91
N SER A 213 6.09 19.03 -34.62
CA SER A 213 4.71 19.27 -34.18
C SER A 213 4.40 18.45 -32.92
N PRO A 214 3.40 18.84 -32.11
CA PRO A 214 3.01 18.09 -30.92
C PRO A 214 2.68 16.61 -31.18
N ILE A 215 2.07 16.31 -32.33
CA ILE A 215 1.82 14.94 -32.80
C ILE A 215 3.14 14.22 -33.05
N ALA A 216 4.11 14.86 -33.71
CA ALA A 216 5.41 14.27 -33.98
C ALA A 216 6.27 14.06 -32.73
N VAL A 217 5.98 14.74 -31.61
CA VAL A 217 6.60 14.51 -30.30
C VAL A 217 5.97 13.31 -29.57
N LEU A 218 4.68 13.07 -29.76
CA LEU A 218 3.97 11.92 -29.16
C LEU A 218 4.39 10.58 -29.76
N PHE A 219 4.82 10.58 -31.03
CA PHE A 219 5.27 9.38 -31.77
C PHE A 219 6.80 9.30 -31.93
N ALA A 220 7.56 10.16 -31.26
CA ALA A 220 9.04 10.18 -31.30
C ALA A 220 9.63 9.24 -30.23
#